data_AF-A0A0D3LM28-F1
#
_entry.id   AF-A0A0D3LM28-F1
#
_cell.length_a   1.000
_cell.length_b   1.000
_cell.length_c   1.000
_cell.angle_alpha   90.00
_cell.angle_beta   90.00
_cell.angle_gamma   90.00
#
_symmetry.space_group_name_H-M   'P 1'
#
loop_
_entity.id
_entity.type
_entity.pdbx_description
1 polymer ?
#
loop_
_entity_poly.entity_id
_entity_poly.type
_entity_poly.pdbx_seq_one_letter_code
_entity_poly.pdbx_strand_id
1 'polypeptide(L)'
;MEYLFGDAYGLIHLISSIVALVTGTLVLIMKKGTTQHRQIGYVYVASMGILILTAFMIYRLFNGWGIFHYTTVMIFLTIGLGMIPIWIKKPAGKWRYMHFSFMYWSVIGLYSAFVAEVLTRIPKSSFFGMVGISFGVIMLIGGVFFVSNKSKWSKLFSIKN
;
A
#
# COMPACT_ATOMS: atom_id res chain seq x y z
N MET A 1 -13.62 -27.89 11.86
CA MET A 1 -12.70 -27.55 10.76
C MET A 1 -12.09 -26.21 11.09
N GLU A 2 -10.80 -26.17 11.44
CA GLU A 2 -10.06 -24.90 11.55
C GLU A 2 -9.97 -24.30 10.15
N TYR A 3 -10.61 -23.17 9.93
CA TYR A 3 -10.51 -22.47 8.66
C TYR A 3 -9.09 -21.94 8.48
N LEU A 4 -8.50 -22.12 7.30
CA LEU A 4 -7.21 -21.52 6.88
C LEU A 4 -7.14 -19.99 7.12
N PHE A 5 -8.29 -19.34 7.29
CA PHE A 5 -8.45 -17.89 7.43
C PHE A 5 -8.82 -17.43 8.86
N GLY A 6 -8.99 -18.36 9.80
CA GLY A 6 -9.39 -18.07 11.19
C GLY A 6 -10.85 -17.63 11.37
N ASP A 7 -11.31 -16.63 10.62
CA ASP A 7 -12.68 -16.11 10.60
C ASP A 7 -13.03 -15.37 9.29
N ALA A 8 -14.24 -14.82 9.20
CA ALA A 8 -14.72 -14.09 8.04
C ALA A 8 -13.90 -12.82 7.74
N TYR A 9 -13.45 -12.10 8.77
CA TYR A 9 -12.65 -10.89 8.58
C TYR A 9 -11.28 -11.22 7.99
N GLY A 10 -10.63 -12.30 8.44
CA GLY A 10 -9.39 -12.80 7.89
C GLY A 10 -9.50 -13.19 6.42
N LEU A 11 -10.60 -13.83 6.03
CA LEU A 11 -10.85 -14.20 4.63
C LEU A 11 -11.07 -12.96 3.75
N ILE A 12 -11.90 -12.01 4.18
CA ILE A 12 -12.15 -10.76 3.43
C ILE A 12 -10.86 -9.94 3.32
N HIS A 13 -10.07 -9.88 4.40
CA HIS A 13 -8.76 -9.24 4.42
C HIS A 13 -7.82 -9.87 3.38
N LEU A 14 -7.73 -11.19 3.33
CA LEU A 14 -6.89 -11.89 2.35
C LEU A 14 -7.33 -11.65 0.91
N ILE A 15 -8.63 -11.77 0.60
CA ILE A 15 -9.13 -11.55 -0.76
C ILE A 15 -8.86 -10.11 -1.20
N SER A 16 -9.17 -9.13 -0.33
CA SER A 16 -8.92 -7.73 -0.61
C SER A 16 -7.43 -7.41 -0.76
N SER A 17 -6.54 -8.08 0.00
CA SER A 17 -5.09 -7.92 -0.11
C SER A 17 -4.55 -8.41 -1.45
N ILE A 18 -5.04 -9.56 -1.94
CA ILE A 18 -4.66 -10.09 -3.24
C ILE A 18 -5.09 -9.14 -4.36
N VAL A 19 -6.33 -8.66 -4.33
CA VAL A 19 -6.83 -7.68 -5.32
C VAL A 19 -6.01 -6.39 -5.26
N ALA A 20 -5.72 -5.88 -4.06
CA ALA A 20 -4.90 -4.69 -3.88
C ALA A 20 -3.46 -4.88 -4.37
N LEU A 21 -2.85 -6.05 -4.15
CA LEU A 21 -1.50 -6.35 -4.63
C LEU A 21 -1.43 -6.33 -6.15
N VAL A 22 -2.37 -7.03 -6.81
CA VAL A 22 -2.42 -7.08 -8.27
C VAL A 22 -2.69 -5.70 -8.84
N THR A 23 -3.74 -5.02 -8.39
CA THR A 23 -4.13 -3.72 -8.95
C THR A 23 -3.15 -2.61 -8.59
N GLY A 24 -2.55 -2.62 -7.40
CA GLY A 24 -1.48 -1.69 -7.00
C GLY A 24 -0.25 -1.83 -7.89
N THR A 25 0.16 -3.06 -8.19
CA THR A 25 1.25 -3.34 -9.14
C THR A 25 0.93 -2.81 -10.53
N LEU A 26 -0.29 -3.06 -11.03
CA LEU A 26 -0.76 -2.54 -12.31
C LEU A 26 -0.75 -0.99 -12.32
N VAL A 27 -1.22 -0.34 -11.25
CA VAL A 27 -1.18 1.12 -11.11
C VAL A 27 0.25 1.66 -11.24
N LEU A 28 1.26 0.97 -10.72
CA LEU A 28 2.67 1.39 -10.82
C LEU A 28 3.22 1.29 -12.25
N ILE A 29 2.87 0.27 -13.02
CA ILE A 29 3.44 0.05 -14.36
C ILE A 29 2.66 0.72 -15.49
N MET A 30 1.35 0.94 -15.33
CA MET A 30 0.49 1.47 -16.39
C MET A 30 0.81 2.92 -16.75
N LYS A 31 0.50 3.31 -17.99
CA LYS A 31 0.54 4.72 -18.42
C LYS A 31 -0.44 5.54 -17.59
N LYS A 32 0.11 6.52 -16.85
CA LYS A 32 -0.63 7.37 -15.91
C LYS A 32 -1.62 8.28 -16.64
N GLY A 33 -2.75 8.55 -15.98
CA GLY A 33 -3.80 9.44 -16.50
C GLY A 33 -4.73 8.86 -17.58
N THR A 34 -4.50 7.63 -18.04
CA THR A 34 -5.42 6.94 -18.96
C THR A 34 -6.72 6.52 -18.27
N THR A 35 -7.78 6.24 -19.04
CA THR A 35 -9.03 5.70 -18.49
C THR A 35 -8.81 4.37 -17.78
N GLN A 36 -7.98 3.48 -18.35
CA GLN A 36 -7.62 2.22 -17.72
C GLN A 36 -6.88 2.42 -16.39
N HIS A 37 -5.90 3.34 -16.33
CA HIS A 37 -5.20 3.66 -15.09
C HIS A 37 -6.17 4.17 -14.00
N ARG A 38 -7.14 5.01 -14.37
CA ARG A 38 -8.16 5.50 -13.43
C ARG A 38 -9.04 4.37 -12.91
N GLN A 39 -9.57 3.51 -13.79
CA GLN A 39 -10.42 2.38 -13.40
C GLN A 39 -9.68 1.42 -12.46
N ILE A 40 -8.49 0.97 -12.85
CA ILE A 40 -7.68 0.07 -11.99
C ILE A 40 -7.25 0.79 -10.69
N GLY A 41 -6.96 2.09 -10.74
CA GLY A 41 -6.67 2.89 -9.56
C GLY A 41 -7.83 2.94 -8.56
N TYR A 42 -9.08 3.04 -9.02
CA TYR A 42 -10.23 2.97 -8.13
C TYR A 42 -10.45 1.57 -7.55
N VAL A 43 -10.21 0.50 -8.33
CA VAL A 43 -10.24 -0.87 -7.80
C VAL A 43 -9.18 -1.06 -6.72
N TYR A 44 -7.97 -0.54 -6.93
CA TYR A 44 -6.91 -0.54 -5.93
C TYR A 44 -7.33 0.21 -4.64
N VAL A 45 -7.85 1.43 -4.76
CA VAL A 45 -8.28 2.22 -3.59
C VAL A 45 -9.43 1.55 -2.84
N ALA A 46 -10.42 0.99 -3.56
CA ALA A 46 -11.54 0.31 -2.95
C ALA A 46 -11.10 -0.98 -2.21
N SER A 47 -10.25 -1.79 -2.85
CA SER A 47 -9.70 -3.01 -2.22
C SER A 47 -8.84 -2.67 -1.00
N MET A 48 -7.99 -1.63 -1.08
CA MET A 48 -7.25 -1.14 0.08
C MET A 48 -8.17 -0.62 1.19
N GLY A 49 -9.30 0.01 0.87
CA GLY A 49 -10.28 0.43 1.87
C GLY A 49 -10.83 -0.76 2.66
N ILE A 50 -11.23 -1.83 1.97
CA ILE A 50 -11.70 -3.08 2.60
C ILE A 50 -10.58 -3.73 3.43
N LEU A 51 -9.36 -3.78 2.88
CA LEU A 51 -8.17 -4.30 3.56
C LEU A 51 -7.92 -3.56 4.89
N ILE A 52 -7.94 -2.23 4.87
CA ILE A 52 -7.71 -1.37 6.02
C ILE A 52 -8.79 -1.58 7.09
N LEU A 53 -10.06 -1.58 6.68
CA LEU A 53 -11.19 -1.78 7.59
C LEU A 53 -11.10 -3.13 8.29
N THR A 54 -10.85 -4.20 7.53
CA THR A 54 -10.69 -5.55 8.10
C THR A 54 -9.44 -5.67 8.96
N ALA A 55 -8.34 -4.98 8.62
CA ALA A 55 -7.13 -4.97 9.45
C ALA A 55 -7.40 -4.38 10.85
N PHE A 56 -8.24 -3.34 10.96
CA PHE A 56 -8.66 -2.80 12.26
C PHE A 56 -9.62 -3.71 13.05
N MET A 57 -10.09 -4.81 12.46
CA MET A 57 -10.96 -5.80 13.10
C MET A 57 -10.18 -7.06 13.51
N ILE A 58 -8.91 -7.20 13.14
CA ILE A 58 -8.11 -8.41 13.38
C ILE A 58 -7.12 -8.18 14.53
N TYR A 59 -7.41 -8.79 15.68
CA TYR A 59 -6.61 -8.64 16.91
C TYR A 59 -5.82 -9.91 17.31
N ARG A 60 -6.02 -11.03 16.60
CA ARG A 60 -5.58 -12.38 17.02
C ARG A 60 -4.07 -12.50 17.30
N LEU A 61 -3.24 -11.69 16.65
CA LEU A 61 -1.79 -11.82 16.74
C LEU A 61 -1.21 -11.24 18.04
N PHE A 62 -1.81 -10.17 18.56
CA PHE A 62 -1.33 -9.49 19.78
C PHE A 62 -2.38 -9.49 20.90
N ASN A 63 -3.52 -10.16 20.69
CA ASN A 63 -4.70 -10.12 21.56
C ASN A 63 -5.15 -8.68 21.90
N GLY A 64 -4.99 -7.76 20.94
CA GLY A 64 -5.16 -6.33 21.14
C GLY A 64 -4.49 -5.50 20.05
N TRP A 65 -4.48 -4.17 20.25
CA TRP A 65 -3.87 -3.25 19.29
C TRP A 65 -2.35 -3.49 19.23
N GLY A 66 -1.86 -3.79 18.03
CA GLY A 66 -0.47 -4.16 17.80
C GLY A 66 0.22 -3.32 16.74
N ILE A 67 1.50 -3.61 16.47
CA ILE A 67 2.34 -2.85 15.52
C ILE A 67 1.69 -2.71 14.13
N PHE A 68 0.99 -3.75 13.66
CA PHE A 68 0.34 -3.71 12.36
C PHE A 68 -0.84 -2.73 12.29
N HIS A 69 -1.51 -2.44 13.40
CA HIS A 69 -2.57 -1.43 13.40
C HIS A 69 -1.99 -0.03 13.16
N TYR A 70 -0.83 0.29 13.73
CA TYR A 70 -0.12 1.54 13.43
C TYR A 70 0.30 1.60 11.95
N THR A 71 0.77 0.48 11.38
CA THR A 71 1.07 0.45 9.94
C THR A 71 -0.19 0.64 9.09
N THR A 72 -1.34 0.09 9.50
CA THR A 72 -2.63 0.30 8.84
C THR A 72 -3.04 1.77 8.87
N VAL A 73 -2.86 2.48 9.99
CA VAL A 73 -3.07 3.94 10.06
C VAL A 73 -2.17 4.67 9.07
N MET A 74 -0.89 4.33 9.01
CA MET A 74 0.04 4.96 8.07
C MET A 74 -0.36 4.72 6.61
N ILE A 75 -0.82 3.52 6.26
CA ILE A 75 -1.31 3.20 4.92
C ILE A 75 -2.60 3.95 4.60
N PHE A 76 -3.53 4.03 5.55
CA PHE A 76 -4.76 4.82 5.41
C PHE A 76 -4.44 6.30 5.12
N LEU A 77 -3.53 6.90 5.89
CA LEU A 77 -3.07 8.28 5.66
C LEU A 77 -2.40 8.43 4.30
N THR A 78 -1.55 7.47 3.91
CA THR A 78 -0.82 7.52 2.64
C THR A 78 -1.76 7.46 1.44
N ILE A 79 -2.77 6.57 1.45
CA ILE A 79 -3.78 6.51 0.38
C ILE A 79 -4.64 7.78 0.37
N GLY A 80 -5.05 8.26 1.55
CA GLY A 80 -5.78 9.52 1.69
C GLY A 80 -5.01 10.69 1.06
N LEU A 81 -3.74 10.86 1.43
CA LEU A 81 -2.86 11.90 0.88
C LEU A 81 -2.56 11.71 -0.62
N GLY A 82 -2.65 10.48 -1.13
CA GLY A 82 -2.57 10.20 -2.57
C GLY A 82 -3.84 10.59 -3.33
N MET A 83 -5.02 10.38 -2.75
CA MET A 83 -6.29 10.62 -3.43
C MET A 83 -6.82 12.04 -3.26
N ILE A 84 -6.56 12.70 -2.12
CA ILE A 84 -6.96 14.08 -1.87
C ILE A 84 -6.54 15.01 -3.02
N PRO A 85 -5.28 15.04 -3.49
CA PRO A 85 -4.85 15.89 -4.62
C PRO A 85 -5.62 15.63 -5.92
N ILE A 86 -6.15 14.42 -6.13
CA ILE A 86 -6.99 14.10 -7.29
C ILE A 86 -8.37 14.75 -7.17
N TRP A 87 -8.95 14.78 -5.97
CA TRP A 87 -10.27 15.35 -5.74
C TRP A 87 -10.23 16.88 -5.70
N ILE A 88 -9.22 17.46 -5.05
CA ILE A 88 -9.13 18.93 -4.87
C ILE A 88 -8.34 19.64 -5.96
N LYS A 89 -7.53 18.93 -6.75
CA LYS A 89 -6.63 19.49 -7.79
C LYS A 89 -5.68 20.58 -7.29
N LYS A 90 -5.29 20.51 -6.01
CA LYS A 90 -4.38 21.44 -5.33
C LYS A 90 -3.20 20.69 -4.70
N PRO A 91 -2.02 21.36 -4.55
CA PRO A 91 -1.69 22.67 -5.09
C PRO A 91 -1.54 22.62 -6.63
N ALA A 92 -1.82 23.74 -7.31
CA ALA A 92 -1.63 23.85 -8.75
C ALA A 92 -0.18 23.52 -9.12
N GLY A 93 0.01 22.79 -10.23
CA GLY A 93 1.32 22.33 -10.69
C GLY A 93 1.98 21.23 -9.84
N LYS A 94 1.44 20.85 -8.68
CA LYS A 94 2.03 19.82 -7.79
C LYS A 94 1.11 18.64 -7.49
N TRP A 95 -0.21 18.80 -7.64
CA TRP A 95 -1.19 17.77 -7.28
C TRP A 95 -0.94 16.42 -7.95
N ARG A 96 -0.49 16.40 -9.21
CA ARG A 96 -0.15 15.16 -9.94
C ARG A 96 1.02 14.43 -9.30
N TYR A 97 2.08 15.18 -8.98
CA TYR A 97 3.27 14.63 -8.33
C TYR A 97 2.97 14.15 -6.90
N MET A 98 2.12 14.88 -6.16
CA MET A 98 1.67 14.45 -4.83
C MET A 98 0.89 13.15 -4.90
N HIS A 99 -0.13 13.08 -5.78
CA HIS A 99 -0.88 11.84 -6.02
C HIS A 99 0.07 10.69 -6.36
N PHE A 100 0.94 10.88 -7.35
CA PHE A 100 1.92 9.88 -7.75
C PHE A 100 2.80 9.41 -6.57
N SER A 101 3.36 10.36 -5.81
CA SER A 101 4.31 10.04 -4.73
C SER A 101 3.65 9.25 -3.62
N PHE A 102 2.49 9.68 -3.14
CA PHE A 102 1.78 8.98 -2.07
C PHE A 102 1.23 7.64 -2.54
N MET A 103 0.69 7.55 -3.76
CA MET A 103 0.24 6.26 -4.30
C MET A 103 1.41 5.29 -4.47
N TYR A 104 2.58 5.76 -4.91
CA TYR A 104 3.80 4.95 -4.95
C TYR A 104 4.12 4.36 -3.57
N TRP A 105 4.23 5.20 -2.54
CA TRP A 105 4.53 4.76 -1.19
C TRP A 105 3.46 3.86 -0.58
N SER A 106 2.19 4.03 -0.96
CA SER A 106 1.12 3.13 -0.53
C SER A 106 1.35 1.69 -1.02
N VAL A 107 1.81 1.53 -2.27
CA VAL A 107 2.07 0.21 -2.87
C VAL A 107 3.36 -0.40 -2.31
N ILE A 108 4.42 0.40 -2.10
CA ILE A 108 5.66 -0.09 -1.44
C ILE A 108 5.38 -0.55 -0.01
N GLY A 109 4.53 0.18 0.71
CA GLY A 109 4.06 -0.24 2.04
C GLY A 109 3.25 -1.54 1.99
N LEU A 110 2.36 -1.71 0.99
CA LEU A 110 1.63 -2.95 0.77
C LEU A 110 2.57 -4.13 0.49
N TYR A 111 3.61 -3.95 -0.33
CA TYR A 111 4.62 -4.99 -0.56
C TYR A 111 5.38 -5.34 0.72
N SER A 112 5.74 -4.34 1.54
CA SER A 112 6.42 -4.56 2.82
C SER A 112 5.57 -5.41 3.76
N ALA A 113 4.26 -5.11 3.85
CA ALA A 113 3.31 -5.88 4.64
C ALA A 113 3.13 -7.31 4.10
N PHE A 114 3.03 -7.48 2.78
CA PHE A 114 2.94 -8.81 2.16
C PHE A 114 4.17 -9.67 2.45
N VAL A 115 5.38 -9.12 2.29
CA VAL A 115 6.61 -9.87 2.58
C VAL A 115 6.69 -10.20 4.07
N ALA A 116 6.30 -9.27 4.95
CA ALA A 116 6.23 -9.54 6.39
C ALA A 116 5.25 -10.68 6.72
N GLU A 117 4.06 -10.68 6.12
CA GLU A 117 3.05 -11.73 6.27
C GLU A 117 3.59 -13.11 5.84
N VAL A 118 4.34 -13.17 4.74
CA VAL A 118 4.96 -14.42 4.26
C VAL A 118 6.10 -14.86 5.18
N LEU A 119 7.03 -13.97 5.51
CA LEU A 119 8.23 -14.33 6.29
C LEU A 119 7.90 -14.69 7.75
N THR A 120 6.90 -14.05 8.36
CA THR A 120 6.47 -14.37 9.73
C THR A 120 5.80 -15.73 9.87
N ARG A 121 5.43 -16.39 8.75
CA ARG A 121 4.92 -17.76 8.73
C ARG A 121 6.03 -18.82 8.71
N ILE A 122 7.29 -18.43 8.59
CA ILE A 122 8.42 -19.37 8.63
C ILE A 122 8.61 -19.88 10.07
N PRO A 123 8.47 -21.20 10.32
CA PRO A 123 8.60 -21.75 11.66
C PRO A 123 9.97 -21.47 12.28
N LYS A 124 10.02 -21.24 13.60
CA LYS A 124 11.25 -20.99 14.39
C LYS A 124 12.05 -19.75 13.99
N SER A 125 11.51 -18.88 13.14
CA SER A 125 12.11 -17.59 12.82
C SER A 125 11.76 -16.52 13.86
N SER A 126 12.60 -15.48 13.99
CA SER A 126 12.28 -14.32 14.84
C SER A 126 11.19 -13.49 14.18
N PHE A 127 10.01 -13.41 14.81
CA PHE A 127 8.87 -12.64 14.29
C PHE A 127 9.25 -11.20 13.97
N PHE A 128 9.79 -10.45 14.94
CA PHE A 128 10.19 -9.05 14.74
C PHE A 128 11.40 -8.91 13.81
N GLY A 129 12.30 -9.89 13.78
CA GLY A 129 13.40 -9.92 12.81
C GLY A 129 12.89 -10.00 11.38
N MET A 130 11.92 -10.89 11.12
CA MET A 130 11.30 -11.04 9.81
C MET A 130 10.49 -9.82 9.38
N VAL A 131 9.72 -9.22 10.29
CA VAL A 131 9.04 -7.94 10.04
C VAL A 131 10.07 -6.84 9.71
N GLY A 132 11.12 -6.72 10.51
CA GLY A 132 12.17 -5.71 10.33
C GLY A 132 12.90 -5.85 8.99
N ILE A 133 13.30 -7.06 8.60
CA ILE A 133 13.93 -7.34 7.30
C ILE A 133 12.98 -7.02 6.15
N SER A 134 11.71 -7.44 6.26
CA SER A 134 10.69 -7.20 5.21
C SER A 134 10.52 -5.71 4.93
N PHE A 135 10.27 -4.92 5.97
CA PHE A 135 10.12 -3.47 5.81
C PHE A 135 11.44 -2.82 5.41
N GLY A 136 12.55 -3.17 6.06
CA GLY A 136 13.87 -2.58 5.78
C GLY A 136 14.29 -2.75 4.33
N VAL A 137 14.25 -3.98 3.81
CA VAL A 137 14.68 -4.27 2.43
C VAL A 137 13.74 -3.65 1.40
N ILE A 138 12.43 -3.82 1.56
CA ILE A 138 11.46 -3.32 0.56
C ILE A 138 11.42 -1.79 0.56
N MET A 139 11.43 -1.14 1.72
CA MET A 139 11.46 0.31 1.83
C MET A 139 12.79 0.89 1.32
N LEU A 140 13.92 0.21 1.54
CA LEU A 140 15.21 0.64 1.01
C LEU A 140 15.21 0.59 -0.52
N ILE A 141 14.80 -0.54 -1.12
CA ILE A 141 14.74 -0.69 -2.58
C ILE A 141 13.78 0.35 -3.18
N GLY A 142 12.58 0.48 -2.61
CA GLY A 142 11.60 1.47 -3.05
C GLY A 142 12.11 2.91 -2.90
N GLY A 143 12.79 3.22 -1.78
CA GLY A 143 13.37 4.53 -1.52
C GLY A 143 14.50 4.89 -2.47
N VAL A 144 15.43 3.96 -2.72
CA VAL A 144 16.50 4.13 -3.70
C VAL A 144 15.90 4.38 -5.08
N PHE A 145 14.97 3.53 -5.53
CA PHE A 145 14.31 3.70 -6.81
C PHE A 145 13.58 5.05 -6.93
N PHE A 146 12.88 5.46 -5.87
CA PHE A 146 12.19 6.74 -5.83
C PHE A 146 13.15 7.92 -5.91
N VAL A 147 14.21 7.92 -5.11
CA VAL A 147 15.20 9.01 -5.07
C VAL A 147 15.94 9.13 -6.40
N SER A 148 16.40 8.01 -6.97
CA SER A 148 17.09 7.97 -8.26
C SER A 148 16.25 8.54 -9.40
N ASN A 149 14.92 8.39 -9.34
CA ASN A 149 14.02 8.86 -10.40
C ASN A 149 13.29 10.17 -10.05
N LYS A 150 13.46 10.70 -8.83
CA LYS A 150 12.70 11.83 -8.29
C LYS A 150 12.74 13.06 -9.19
N SER A 151 13.93 13.44 -9.67
CA SER A 151 14.09 14.61 -10.55
C SER A 151 13.33 14.47 -11.86
N LYS A 152 13.41 13.29 -12.49
CA LYS A 152 12.69 12.97 -13.73
C LYS A 152 11.18 12.99 -13.53
N TRP A 153 10.69 12.33 -12.48
CA TRP A 153 9.24 12.26 -12.20
C TRP A 153 8.67 13.58 -11.75
N SER A 154 9.40 14.36 -10.94
CA SER A 154 8.98 15.69 -10.55
C SER A 154 8.72 16.54 -11.79
N LYS A 155 9.68 16.61 -12.74
CA LYS A 155 9.51 17.33 -14.01
C LYS A 155 8.35 16.81 -14.86
N LEU A 156 8.21 15.48 -14.96
CA LEU A 156 7.14 14.84 -15.73
C LEU A 156 5.74 15.20 -15.19
N PHE A 157 5.61 15.29 -13.86
CA PHE A 157 4.34 15.56 -13.21
C PHE A 157 4.13 17.04 -12.82
N SER A 158 5.15 17.90 -12.97
CA SER A 158 5.09 19.32 -12.58
C SER A 158 4.67 20.28 -13.71
N ILE A 159 4.25 19.80 -14.89
CA ILE A 159 4.04 20.65 -16.06
C ILE A 159 2.67 20.49 -16.74
N LYS A 160 2.18 21.65 -17.22
CA LYS A 160 0.99 22.04 -18.02
C LYS A 160 -0.35 22.10 -17.27
N ASN A 161 -0.57 23.24 -16.61
CA ASN A 161 -1.59 24.15 -17.10
C ASN A 161 -0.91 25.10 -18.10
#